data_AF-A0A356U7J6-F1
#
_entry.id   AF-A0A356U7J6-F1
#
_cell.length_a   1.000
_cell.length_b   1.000
_cell.length_c   1.000
_cell.angle_alpha   90.00
_cell.angle_beta   90.00
_cell.angle_gamma   90.00
#
_symmetry.space_group_name_H-M   'P 1'
#
loop_
_entity.id
_entity.type
_entity.pdbx_description
1 polymer ?
#
loop_
_entity_poly.entity_id
_entity_poly.type
_entity_poly.pdbx_seq_one_letter_code
_entity_poly.pdbx_strand_id
1 'polypeptide(L)'
;MKRLLWIGAVIILVMAGLGIFNYYYYFPPKLAKAQIIEQAEKQLEKELPSYMRKHSNPYMKTELHKLKILDVRELGQKTYLIFKADVEMPEANPGYERPFQVGTYMLGIRLVEGKPGGIVLKDGMEFTAEMISGANPVECGLMPDGVFYGFCKDPRVDQVVMEMGEGSNIQAEIQNRVILAQIPKGQIGLTLHFYDKAGMEIEQSWGMKIAFVSQNEKYYRQYNNYPLEWWNMSAEEIDILSPGMVNAVWVFPDQHKKSLEKERANKLIELVETGIPVIFVGMKDLKQLEVFSLEQNNILNGEVPASEIEAIYLATNEQKGLQAGVITLDDEQDSPVLMKTLNLRYQLDLPAKAKNKTADAINGKVETAIPRPVTPAVKATVTGGGRY
;
A
#
# COMPACT_ATOMS: atom_id res chain seq x y z
N MET A 1 -11.43 -61.53 9.58
CA MET A 1 -11.71 -60.71 8.37
C MET A 1 -12.97 -59.85 8.49
N LYS A 2 -14.17 -60.37 8.85
CA LYS A 2 -15.41 -59.56 8.95
C LYS A 2 -15.34 -58.34 9.91
N ARG A 3 -14.64 -58.44 11.05
CA ARG A 3 -14.49 -57.33 12.02
C ARG A 3 -13.61 -56.17 11.52
N LEU A 4 -12.58 -56.45 10.72
CA LEU A 4 -11.69 -55.43 10.14
C LEU A 4 -12.38 -54.63 9.03
N LEU A 5 -13.23 -55.28 8.23
CA LEU A 5 -14.06 -54.62 7.22
C LEU A 5 -15.10 -53.67 7.83
N TRP A 6 -15.69 -54.06 8.97
CA TRP A 6 -16.62 -53.20 9.71
C TRP A 6 -15.94 -51.98 10.32
N ILE A 7 -14.74 -52.13 10.88
CA ILE A 7 -13.97 -51.00 11.42
C ILE A 7 -13.57 -50.03 10.30
N GLY A 8 -13.13 -50.54 9.13
CA GLY A 8 -12.82 -49.72 7.97
C GLY A 8 -14.03 -48.95 7.44
N ALA A 9 -15.21 -49.60 7.34
CA ALA A 9 -16.44 -48.95 6.91
C ALA A 9 -16.92 -47.86 7.88
N VAL A 10 -16.80 -48.08 9.20
CA VAL A 10 -17.13 -47.08 10.22
C VAL A 10 -16.19 -45.87 10.14
N ILE A 11 -14.90 -46.08 9.92
CA ILE A 11 -13.94 -44.98 9.75
C ILE A 11 -14.27 -44.14 8.51
N ILE A 12 -14.61 -44.78 7.38
CA ILE A 12 -15.00 -44.06 6.16
C ILE A 12 -16.30 -43.28 6.37
N LEU A 13 -17.29 -43.86 7.05
CA LEU A 13 -18.55 -43.18 7.39
C LEU A 13 -18.33 -41.99 8.33
N VAL A 14 -17.46 -42.12 9.32
CA VAL A 14 -17.10 -41.02 10.24
C VAL A 14 -16.35 -39.93 9.50
N MET A 15 -15.42 -40.28 8.60
CA MET A 15 -14.68 -39.30 7.79
C MET A 15 -15.57 -38.60 6.76
N ALA A 16 -16.50 -39.31 6.13
CA ALA A 16 -17.50 -38.73 5.23
C ALA A 16 -18.49 -37.85 6.00
N GLY A 17 -18.94 -38.28 7.18
CA GLY A 17 -19.79 -37.50 8.06
C GLY A 17 -19.12 -36.22 8.56
N LEU A 18 -17.84 -36.30 8.96
CA LEU A 18 -17.02 -35.13 9.31
C LEU A 18 -16.77 -34.22 8.11
N GLY A 19 -16.58 -34.79 6.91
CA GLY A 19 -16.44 -34.03 5.67
C GLY A 19 -17.70 -33.25 5.30
N ILE A 20 -18.88 -33.87 5.43
CA ILE A 20 -20.18 -33.21 5.21
C ILE A 20 -20.46 -32.18 6.30
N PHE A 21 -20.20 -32.51 7.57
CA PHE A 21 -20.38 -31.58 8.69
C PHE A 21 -19.46 -30.35 8.55
N ASN A 22 -18.19 -30.54 8.19
CA ASN A 22 -17.25 -29.46 7.90
C ASN A 22 -17.58 -28.64 6.65
N TYR A 23 -18.38 -29.17 5.72
CA TYR A 23 -18.83 -28.40 4.56
C TYR A 23 -19.94 -27.40 4.93
N TYR A 24 -20.79 -27.74 5.89
CA TYR A 24 -21.95 -26.91 6.28
C TYR A 24 -21.73 -26.08 7.56
N TYR A 25 -20.77 -26.45 8.41
CA TYR A 25 -20.49 -25.75 9.66
C TYR A 25 -19.20 -24.93 9.57
N TYR A 26 -19.32 -23.66 9.96
CA TYR A 26 -18.19 -22.77 10.14
C TYR A 26 -17.36 -23.21 11.36
N PHE A 27 -16.04 -23.32 11.18
CA PHE A 27 -15.09 -23.56 12.26
C PHE A 27 -14.24 -22.32 12.50
N PRO A 28 -14.30 -21.69 13.68
CA PRO A 28 -13.48 -20.52 13.95
C PRO A 28 -11.99 -20.88 13.97
N PRO A 29 -11.12 -20.06 13.36
CA PRO A 29 -9.67 -20.27 13.42
C PRO A 29 -9.18 -20.05 14.85
N LYS A 30 -8.69 -21.12 15.49
CA LYS A 30 -8.10 -21.06 16.84
C LYS A 30 -6.61 -20.72 16.80
N LEU A 31 -6.24 -19.68 16.05
CA LEU A 31 -4.86 -19.23 15.87
C LEU A 31 -4.73 -17.74 16.19
N ALA A 32 -3.52 -17.31 16.56
CA ALA A 32 -3.25 -15.89 16.74
C ALA A 32 -3.35 -15.13 15.40
N LYS A 33 -3.80 -13.86 15.43
CA LYS A 33 -3.96 -13.02 14.23
C LYS A 33 -2.72 -13.01 13.32
N ALA A 34 -1.52 -12.92 13.90
CA ALA A 34 -0.27 -12.95 13.13
C ALA A 34 -0.06 -14.27 12.36
N GLN A 35 -0.41 -15.41 12.95
CA GLN A 35 -0.33 -16.72 12.29
C GLN A 35 -1.38 -16.87 11.20
N ILE A 36 -2.58 -16.31 11.41
CA ILE A 36 -3.63 -16.27 10.38
C ILE A 36 -3.13 -15.47 9.17
N ILE A 37 -2.56 -14.29 9.40
CA ILE A 37 -2.00 -13.43 8.34
C ILE A 37 -0.93 -14.20 7.55
N GLU A 38 0.07 -14.77 8.22
CA GLU A 38 1.17 -15.49 7.55
C GLU A 38 0.67 -16.68 6.71
N GLN A 39 -0.29 -17.45 7.22
CA GLN A 39 -0.87 -18.58 6.48
C GLN A 39 -1.79 -18.13 5.35
N ALA A 40 -2.49 -17.01 5.51
CA ALA A 40 -3.39 -16.45 4.50
C ALA A 40 -2.60 -15.88 3.31
N GLU A 41 -1.51 -15.15 3.56
CA GLU A 41 -0.62 -14.62 2.52
C GLU A 41 -0.11 -15.74 1.62
N LYS A 42 0.42 -16.82 2.22
CA LYS A 42 0.89 -18.00 1.48
C LYS A 42 -0.20 -18.68 0.64
N GLN A 43 -1.44 -18.71 1.12
CA GLN A 43 -2.57 -19.29 0.35
C GLN A 43 -2.96 -18.37 -0.80
N LEU A 44 -3.11 -17.07 -0.55
CA LEU A 44 -3.48 -16.08 -1.57
C LEU A 44 -2.42 -15.94 -2.67
N GLU A 45 -1.13 -15.94 -2.34
CA GLU A 45 -0.04 -15.94 -3.31
C GLU A 45 -0.14 -17.12 -4.31
N LYS A 46 -0.68 -18.25 -3.86
CA LYS A 46 -0.88 -19.44 -4.70
C LYS A 46 -2.18 -19.37 -5.50
N GLU A 47 -3.25 -18.85 -4.91
CA GLU A 47 -4.61 -18.88 -5.47
C GLU A 47 -4.88 -17.72 -6.43
N LEU A 48 -4.49 -16.50 -6.06
CA LEU A 48 -4.80 -15.28 -6.80
C LEU A 48 -4.28 -15.28 -8.24
N PRO A 49 -3.06 -15.77 -8.57
CA PRO A 49 -2.62 -15.83 -9.96
C PRO A 49 -3.55 -16.67 -10.86
N SER A 50 -4.11 -17.76 -10.31
CA SER A 50 -5.05 -18.62 -11.04
C SER A 50 -6.44 -17.98 -11.16
N TYR A 51 -6.87 -17.26 -10.13
CA TYR A 51 -8.11 -16.47 -10.17
C TYR A 51 -8.03 -15.38 -11.23
N MET A 52 -6.93 -14.63 -11.26
CA MET A 52 -6.69 -13.56 -12.24
C MET A 52 -6.76 -14.08 -13.66
N ARG A 53 -6.05 -15.17 -13.99
CA ARG A 53 -6.09 -15.76 -15.34
C ARG A 53 -7.50 -16.18 -15.81
N LYS A 54 -8.41 -16.49 -14.90
CA LYS A 54 -9.78 -16.89 -15.25
C LYS A 54 -10.71 -15.70 -15.49
N HIS A 55 -10.45 -14.58 -14.83
CA HIS A 55 -11.33 -13.41 -14.81
C HIS A 55 -10.71 -12.18 -15.51
N SER A 56 -9.42 -12.23 -15.86
CA SER A 56 -8.76 -11.25 -16.71
C SER A 56 -9.03 -11.54 -18.18
N ASN A 57 -8.93 -10.51 -19.01
CA ASN A 57 -8.94 -10.67 -20.45
C ASN A 57 -7.84 -11.68 -20.85
N PRO A 58 -8.13 -12.76 -21.58
CA PRO A 58 -7.13 -13.77 -21.96
C PRO A 58 -5.97 -13.21 -22.79
N TYR A 59 -6.13 -12.01 -23.35
CA TYR A 59 -5.11 -11.28 -24.10
C TYR A 59 -4.32 -10.27 -23.26
N MET A 60 -4.67 -10.05 -21.99
CA MET A 60 -3.89 -9.25 -21.04
C MET A 60 -3.41 -10.16 -19.92
N LYS A 61 -2.10 -10.32 -19.80
CA LYS A 61 -1.55 -10.99 -18.63
C LYS A 61 -1.65 -10.00 -17.49
N THR A 62 -2.28 -10.41 -16.41
CA THR A 62 -2.32 -9.62 -15.18
C THR A 62 -1.44 -10.32 -14.16
N GLU A 63 -0.41 -9.62 -13.68
CA GLU A 63 0.56 -10.08 -12.72
C GLU A 63 0.30 -9.44 -11.35
N LEU A 64 0.57 -10.20 -10.29
CA LEU A 64 0.41 -9.76 -8.91
C LEU A 64 1.81 -9.46 -8.38
N HIS A 65 2.01 -8.23 -7.91
CA HIS A 65 3.34 -7.79 -7.48
C HIS A 65 3.50 -7.87 -5.96
N LYS A 66 2.59 -7.22 -5.21
CA LYS A 66 2.70 -7.08 -3.76
C LYS A 66 1.36 -7.40 -3.10
N LEU A 67 1.32 -8.48 -2.33
CA LEU A 67 0.16 -8.84 -1.51
C LEU A 67 0.32 -8.30 -0.09
N LYS A 68 -0.77 -7.80 0.48
CA LYS A 68 -0.84 -7.43 1.89
C LYS A 68 -2.20 -7.75 2.49
N ILE A 69 -2.20 -8.42 3.65
CA ILE A 69 -3.40 -8.48 4.49
C ILE A 69 -3.56 -7.15 5.22
N LEU A 70 -4.66 -6.47 4.95
CA LEU A 70 -4.97 -5.17 5.56
C LEU A 70 -5.58 -5.35 6.94
N ASP A 71 -6.49 -6.32 7.09
CA ASP A 71 -7.11 -6.61 8.36
C ASP A 71 -7.60 -8.06 8.48
N VAL A 72 -7.70 -8.53 9.73
CA VAL A 72 -8.33 -9.80 10.12
C VAL A 72 -9.15 -9.54 11.37
N ARG A 73 -10.46 -9.76 11.29
CA ARG A 73 -11.38 -9.42 12.37
C ARG A 73 -12.63 -10.29 12.33
N GLU A 74 -13.24 -10.44 13.50
CA GLU A 74 -14.52 -11.14 13.63
C GLU A 74 -15.68 -10.18 13.33
N LEU A 75 -16.68 -10.69 12.62
CA LEU A 75 -17.96 -10.02 12.41
C LEU A 75 -19.06 -11.05 12.67
N GLY A 76 -19.85 -10.82 13.73
CA GLY A 76 -20.76 -11.84 14.27
C GLY A 76 -19.98 -13.02 14.83
N GLN A 77 -20.17 -14.21 14.26
CA GLN A 77 -19.46 -15.44 14.68
C GLN A 77 -18.41 -15.90 13.66
N LYS A 78 -18.13 -15.10 12.63
CA LYS A 78 -17.25 -15.45 11.51
C LYS A 78 -16.02 -14.56 11.49
N THR A 79 -14.88 -15.12 11.11
CA THR A 79 -13.61 -14.40 10.99
C THR A 79 -13.38 -14.07 9.52
N TYR A 80 -13.24 -12.79 9.21
CA TYR A 80 -12.96 -12.31 7.86
C TYR A 80 -11.55 -11.75 7.77
N LEU A 81 -10.95 -11.88 6.59
CA LEU A 81 -9.74 -11.17 6.23
C LEU A 81 -10.01 -10.25 5.03
N ILE A 82 -9.40 -9.08 5.04
CA ILE A 82 -9.43 -8.12 3.94
C ILE A 82 -7.99 -7.95 3.46
N PHE A 83 -7.78 -8.06 2.16
CA PHE A 83 -6.46 -7.99 1.55
C PHE A 83 -6.45 -7.01 0.38
N LYS A 84 -5.26 -6.45 0.13
CA LYS A 84 -4.92 -5.67 -1.06
C LYS A 84 -3.79 -6.39 -1.78
N ALA A 85 -3.93 -6.54 -3.10
CA ALA A 85 -2.84 -7.03 -3.94
C ALA A 85 -2.59 -6.01 -5.05
N ASP A 86 -1.35 -5.53 -5.18
CA ASP A 86 -0.97 -4.64 -6.27
C ASP A 86 -0.95 -5.44 -7.57
N VAL A 87 -1.56 -4.85 -8.59
CA VAL A 87 -1.83 -5.52 -9.86
C VAL A 87 -1.13 -4.76 -10.97
N GLU A 88 -0.38 -5.49 -11.77
CA GLU A 88 0.22 -5.02 -13.00
C GLU A 88 -0.45 -5.75 -14.17
N MET A 89 -0.81 -5.05 -15.24
CA MET A 89 -1.39 -5.65 -16.44
C MET A 89 -0.43 -5.48 -17.62
N PRO A 90 0.61 -6.32 -17.77
CA PRO A 90 1.46 -6.27 -18.95
C PRO A 90 0.65 -6.37 -20.25
N GLU A 91 0.77 -5.30 -21.05
CA GLU A 91 0.38 -5.12 -22.46
C GLU A 91 -1.00 -5.62 -22.89
N ALA A 92 -1.87 -4.67 -23.27
CA ALA A 92 -2.74 -4.90 -24.44
C ALA A 92 -1.88 -4.68 -25.70
N ASN A 93 -2.09 -5.49 -26.74
CA ASN A 93 -1.45 -5.45 -28.07
C ASN A 93 -0.81 -4.11 -28.52
N PRO A 94 0.26 -4.14 -29.35
CA PRO A 94 1.03 -2.97 -29.82
C PRO A 94 0.29 -1.92 -30.69
N GLY A 95 -1.05 -1.92 -30.68
CA GLY A 95 -1.90 -0.90 -31.34
C GLY A 95 -2.87 -0.17 -30.41
N TYR A 96 -2.89 -0.47 -29.11
CA TYR A 96 -3.63 0.30 -28.11
C TYR A 96 -2.63 1.09 -27.25
N GLU A 97 -2.86 2.41 -27.13
CA GLU A 97 -2.13 3.24 -26.17
C GLU A 97 -2.19 2.56 -24.80
N ARG A 98 -1.03 2.45 -24.13
CA ARG A 98 -0.90 1.78 -22.83
C ARG A 98 -1.94 2.37 -21.86
N PRO A 99 -2.84 1.59 -21.26
CA PRO A 99 -3.56 2.09 -20.11
C PRO A 99 -2.52 2.36 -19.03
N PHE A 100 -2.54 3.57 -18.48
CA PHE A 100 -1.67 3.99 -17.38
C PHE A 100 -2.05 3.18 -16.13
N GLN A 101 -1.13 2.39 -15.56
CA GLN A 101 -1.44 1.36 -14.54
C GLN A 101 -0.94 1.68 -13.12
N VAL A 102 -0.43 2.89 -12.94
CA VAL A 102 0.16 3.31 -11.68
C VAL A 102 -0.93 3.37 -10.60
N GLY A 103 -0.73 2.66 -9.49
CA GLY A 103 -1.67 2.65 -8.37
C GLY A 103 -2.91 1.77 -8.57
N THR A 104 -2.91 0.82 -9.51
CA THR A 104 -3.96 -0.20 -9.63
C THR A 104 -3.77 -1.34 -8.63
N TYR A 105 -4.85 -1.78 -7.99
CA TYR A 105 -4.81 -2.88 -7.03
C TYR A 105 -6.13 -3.66 -7.00
N MET A 106 -6.05 -4.91 -6.56
CA MET A 106 -7.20 -5.72 -6.18
C MET A 106 -7.49 -5.54 -4.70
N LEU A 107 -8.75 -5.25 -4.36
CA LEU A 107 -9.26 -5.34 -2.99
C LEU A 107 -10.13 -6.59 -2.87
N GLY A 108 -9.90 -7.40 -1.86
CA GLY A 108 -10.70 -8.60 -1.64
C GLY A 108 -10.99 -8.91 -0.18
N ILE A 109 -12.07 -9.66 0.03
CA ILE A 109 -12.46 -10.24 1.31
C ILE A 109 -12.47 -11.77 1.21
N ARG A 110 -12.11 -12.45 2.30
CA ARG A 110 -12.22 -13.90 2.46
C ARG A 110 -12.79 -14.24 3.82
N LEU A 111 -13.55 -15.33 3.87
CA LEU A 111 -13.89 -15.99 5.13
C LEU A 111 -12.75 -16.93 5.52
N VAL A 112 -12.28 -16.80 6.77
CA VAL A 112 -11.22 -17.62 7.35
C VAL A 112 -11.84 -18.70 8.21
N GLU A 113 -11.59 -19.96 7.87
CA GLU A 113 -12.00 -21.11 8.68
C GLU A 113 -10.80 -21.84 9.26
N GLY A 114 -10.95 -22.32 10.48
CA GLY A 114 -10.01 -23.23 11.11
C GLY A 114 -10.09 -24.63 10.49
N LYS A 115 -8.92 -25.23 10.25
CA LYS A 115 -8.78 -26.65 9.88
C LYS A 115 -7.71 -27.31 10.74
N PRO A 116 -7.67 -28.66 10.82
CA PRO A 116 -6.55 -29.35 11.47
C PRO A 116 -5.21 -28.86 10.92
N GLY A 117 -4.37 -28.29 11.77
CA GLY A 117 -3.04 -27.79 11.42
C GLY A 117 -2.99 -26.41 10.76
N GLY A 118 -4.08 -25.64 10.66
CA GLY A 118 -4.00 -24.28 10.10
C GLY A 118 -5.35 -23.62 9.80
N ILE A 119 -5.36 -22.80 8.75
CA ILE A 119 -6.58 -22.16 8.20
C ILE A 119 -6.89 -22.62 6.78
N VAL A 120 -8.12 -22.39 6.34
CA VAL A 120 -8.51 -22.36 4.92
C VAL A 120 -9.23 -21.04 4.63
N LEU A 121 -8.94 -20.48 3.47
CA LEU A 121 -9.66 -19.33 2.95
C LEU A 121 -10.80 -19.84 2.05
N LYS A 122 -12.03 -19.43 2.34
CA LYS A 122 -13.16 -19.68 1.44
C LYS A 122 -13.25 -18.55 0.41
N ASP A 123 -13.80 -18.88 -0.75
CA ASP A 123 -14.14 -17.91 -1.78
C ASP A 123 -14.93 -16.75 -1.17
N GLY A 124 -14.56 -15.54 -1.55
CA GLY A 124 -15.21 -14.31 -1.10
C GLY A 124 -15.54 -13.43 -2.30
N MET A 125 -15.27 -12.13 -2.16
CA MET A 125 -15.48 -11.17 -3.23
C MET A 125 -14.25 -10.30 -3.39
N GLU A 126 -13.92 -9.98 -4.64
CA GLU A 126 -12.79 -9.15 -5.03
C GLU A 126 -13.17 -8.28 -6.20
N PHE A 127 -12.54 -7.11 -6.28
CA PHE A 127 -12.64 -6.24 -7.43
C PHE A 127 -11.33 -5.47 -7.60
N THR A 128 -11.09 -5.02 -8.83
CA THR A 128 -9.96 -4.15 -9.15
C THR A 128 -10.37 -2.70 -8.97
N ALA A 129 -9.51 -1.92 -8.35
CA ALA A 129 -9.64 -0.48 -8.17
C ALA A 129 -8.35 0.22 -8.57
N GLU A 130 -8.43 1.54 -8.76
CA GLU A 130 -7.30 2.37 -9.12
C GLU A 130 -7.26 3.65 -8.29
N MET A 131 -6.04 4.08 -7.98
CA MET A 131 -5.80 5.28 -7.17
C MET A 131 -5.93 6.58 -7.98
N ILE A 132 -5.78 6.52 -9.31
CA ILE A 132 -5.68 7.72 -10.14
C ILE A 132 -7.04 8.22 -10.62
N SER A 133 -7.84 7.40 -11.27
CA SER A 133 -9.13 7.83 -11.85
C SER A 133 -10.33 7.62 -10.92
N GLY A 134 -10.15 6.89 -9.81
CA GLY A 134 -11.26 6.46 -8.96
C GLY A 134 -11.91 7.61 -8.18
N ALA A 135 -13.25 7.72 -8.28
CA ALA A 135 -14.06 8.80 -7.72
C ALA A 135 -14.11 8.84 -6.17
N ASN A 136 -13.96 7.69 -5.53
CA ASN A 136 -14.37 7.54 -4.13
C ASN A 136 -13.19 7.63 -3.15
N PRO A 137 -13.35 8.25 -1.97
CA PRO A 137 -12.34 8.23 -0.91
C PRO A 137 -12.16 6.83 -0.30
N VAL A 138 -13.14 5.94 -0.51
CA VAL A 138 -13.14 4.54 -0.06
C VAL A 138 -13.56 3.65 -1.22
N GLU A 139 -12.82 2.56 -1.44
CA GLU A 139 -13.25 1.48 -2.33
C GLU A 139 -13.91 0.38 -1.51
N CYS A 140 -15.13 0.01 -1.87
CA CYS A 140 -15.94 -0.89 -1.05
C CYS A 140 -16.75 -1.90 -1.86
N GLY A 141 -17.10 -3.01 -1.20
CA GLY A 141 -17.97 -4.04 -1.73
C GLY A 141 -18.99 -4.50 -0.69
N LEU A 142 -20.11 -5.03 -1.16
CA LEU A 142 -21.14 -5.64 -0.34
C LEU A 142 -21.29 -7.12 -0.76
N MET A 143 -20.99 -8.03 0.16
CA MET A 143 -21.19 -9.46 -0.07
C MET A 143 -22.70 -9.81 -0.07
N PRO A 144 -23.11 -10.88 -0.78
CA PRO A 144 -24.52 -11.30 -0.83
C PRO A 144 -25.15 -11.63 0.53
N ASP A 145 -24.34 -11.99 1.52
CA ASP A 145 -24.80 -12.28 2.89
C ASP A 145 -24.88 -11.03 3.79
N GLY A 146 -24.66 -9.84 3.22
CA GLY A 146 -24.79 -8.53 3.89
C GLY A 146 -23.50 -8.02 4.52
N VAL A 147 -22.35 -8.68 4.31
CA VAL A 147 -21.07 -8.19 4.81
C VAL A 147 -20.55 -7.07 3.91
N PHE A 148 -20.55 -5.85 4.43
CA PHE A 148 -19.94 -4.69 3.79
C PHE A 148 -18.47 -4.61 4.18
N TYR A 149 -17.59 -4.36 3.20
CA TYR A 149 -16.17 -4.15 3.44
C TYR A 149 -15.63 -3.03 2.55
N GLY A 150 -14.56 -2.38 2.99
CA GLY A 150 -13.90 -1.37 2.17
C GLY A 150 -12.52 -1.01 2.66
N PHE A 151 -11.77 -0.34 1.80
CA PHE A 151 -10.47 0.24 2.10
C PHE A 151 -10.50 1.74 1.85
N CYS A 152 -10.18 2.52 2.87
CA CYS A 152 -10.11 3.97 2.80
C CYS A 152 -8.86 4.39 2.04
N LYS A 153 -8.99 4.66 0.73
CA LYS A 153 -7.92 5.20 -0.11
C LYS A 153 -7.45 6.56 0.38
N ASP A 154 -8.37 7.44 0.79
CA ASP A 154 -8.01 8.70 1.42
C ASP A 154 -7.71 8.46 2.92
N PRO A 155 -6.46 8.68 3.39
CA PRO A 155 -6.10 8.52 4.79
C PRO A 155 -6.80 9.51 5.73
N ARG A 156 -7.47 10.54 5.21
CA ARG A 156 -8.24 11.51 6.02
C ARG A 156 -9.56 10.95 6.53
N VAL A 157 -10.08 9.87 5.95
CA VAL A 157 -11.36 9.26 6.36
C VAL A 157 -11.25 8.74 7.80
N ASP A 158 -12.00 9.38 8.70
CA ASP A 158 -12.03 9.07 10.14
C ASP A 158 -13.37 8.43 10.55
N GLN A 159 -14.45 8.79 9.86
CA GLN A 159 -15.78 8.24 10.10
C GLN A 159 -16.48 7.87 8.79
N VAL A 160 -17.19 6.74 8.80
CA VAL A 160 -18.06 6.30 7.71
C VAL A 160 -19.47 6.14 8.22
N VAL A 161 -20.43 6.77 7.53
CA VAL A 161 -21.86 6.61 7.77
C VAL A 161 -22.48 5.98 6.54
N MET A 162 -23.19 4.88 6.77
CA MET A 162 -23.94 4.15 5.75
C MET A 162 -25.42 4.43 5.97
N GLU A 163 -25.98 5.29 5.14
CA GLU A 163 -27.41 5.57 5.13
C GLU A 163 -28.13 4.45 4.38
N MET A 164 -29.05 3.83 5.09
CA MET A 164 -29.99 2.83 4.61
C MET A 164 -31.34 3.58 4.59
N GLY A 165 -31.89 3.83 3.41
CA GLY A 165 -33.03 4.75 3.22
C GLY A 165 -34.14 4.69 4.28
N GLU A 166 -34.91 5.78 4.42
CA GLU A 166 -35.78 6.07 5.57
C GLU A 166 -35.04 6.56 6.84
N GLY A 167 -33.89 7.23 6.66
CA GLY A 167 -33.17 7.92 7.75
C GLY A 167 -32.49 6.98 8.76
N SER A 168 -32.35 5.70 8.43
CA SER A 168 -31.63 4.73 9.26
C SER A 168 -30.16 4.67 8.88
N ASN A 169 -29.27 4.94 9.82
CA ASN A 169 -27.84 5.04 9.55
C ASN A 169 -27.05 4.03 10.39
N ILE A 170 -26.05 3.39 9.77
CA ILE A 170 -25.04 2.61 10.48
C ILE A 170 -23.72 3.38 10.41
N GLN A 171 -23.14 3.66 11.57
CA GLN A 171 -21.75 4.10 11.63
C GLN A 171 -20.84 2.87 11.56
N ALA A 172 -19.98 2.83 10.55
CA ALA A 172 -19.04 1.73 10.38
C ALA A 172 -17.75 2.01 11.14
N GLU A 173 -17.21 0.99 11.82
CA GLU A 173 -15.91 1.09 12.47
C GLU A 173 -14.78 0.93 11.45
N ILE A 174 -13.84 1.89 11.48
CA ILE A 174 -12.62 1.87 10.68
C ILE A 174 -11.47 1.37 11.55
N GLN A 175 -10.82 0.30 11.13
CA GLN A 175 -9.58 -0.19 11.75
C GLN A 175 -8.53 -0.39 10.67
N ASN A 176 -7.33 0.17 10.84
CA ASN A 176 -6.24 0.09 9.85
C ASN A 176 -6.68 0.51 8.43
N ARG A 177 -7.50 1.57 8.32
CA ARG A 177 -8.11 2.05 7.06
C ARG A 177 -9.03 1.01 6.38
N VAL A 178 -9.45 -0.01 7.09
CA VAL A 178 -10.41 -1.02 6.61
C VAL A 178 -11.74 -0.81 7.32
N ILE A 179 -12.80 -0.82 6.52
CA ILE A 179 -14.17 -0.89 6.99
C ILE A 179 -14.60 -2.34 6.86
N LEU A 180 -15.26 -2.85 7.88
CA LEU A 180 -16.05 -4.06 7.78
C LEU A 180 -17.31 -3.86 8.64
N ALA A 181 -18.46 -4.25 8.13
CA ALA A 181 -19.73 -4.07 8.83
C ALA A 181 -20.75 -5.10 8.37
N GLN A 182 -21.71 -5.40 9.24
CA GLN A 182 -22.86 -6.22 8.89
C GLN A 182 -24.02 -5.28 8.54
N ILE A 183 -24.49 -5.38 7.30
CA ILE A 183 -25.70 -4.72 6.82
C ILE A 183 -26.87 -5.71 6.92
N PRO A 184 -28.08 -5.25 7.27
CA PRO A 184 -29.28 -6.06 7.20
C PRO A 184 -29.46 -6.70 5.82
N LYS A 185 -29.87 -7.98 5.80
CA LYS A 185 -30.07 -8.72 4.53
C LYS A 185 -31.18 -8.07 3.71
N GLY A 186 -30.93 -7.91 2.41
CA GLY A 186 -31.89 -7.33 1.47
C GLY A 186 -31.78 -5.81 1.31
N GLN A 187 -30.93 -5.14 2.10
CA GLN A 187 -30.59 -3.73 1.87
C GLN A 187 -29.57 -3.63 0.72
N ILE A 188 -29.96 -3.03 -0.40
CA ILE A 188 -29.11 -2.84 -1.60
C ILE A 188 -28.90 -1.36 -1.97
N GLY A 189 -29.71 -0.45 -1.42
CA GLY A 189 -29.53 0.99 -1.56
C GLY A 189 -28.81 1.57 -0.34
N LEU A 190 -27.48 1.64 -0.40
CA LEU A 190 -26.65 2.27 0.61
C LEU A 190 -26.12 3.59 0.05
N THR A 191 -26.35 4.70 0.76
CA THR A 191 -25.66 5.96 0.51
C THR A 191 -24.51 6.07 1.51
N LEU A 192 -23.29 6.25 1.00
CA LEU A 192 -22.09 6.28 1.82
C LEU A 192 -21.63 7.73 2.00
N HIS A 193 -21.44 8.11 3.26
CA HIS A 193 -20.89 9.40 3.65
C HIS A 193 -19.59 9.18 4.41
N PHE A 194 -18.57 9.94 4.04
CA PHE A 194 -17.22 9.82 4.59
C PHE A 194 -16.83 11.16 5.21
N TYR A 195 -16.41 11.13 6.46
CA TYR A 195 -16.05 12.35 7.19
C TYR A 195 -14.60 12.30 7.62
N ASP A 196 -13.96 13.46 7.58
CA ASP A 196 -12.66 13.66 8.19
C ASP A 196 -12.76 13.81 9.71
N LYS A 197 -11.61 13.91 10.37
CA LYS A 197 -11.52 14.08 11.83
C LYS A 197 -12.17 15.38 12.35
N ALA A 198 -12.33 16.39 11.50
CA ALA A 198 -13.02 17.63 11.84
C ALA A 198 -14.55 17.53 11.66
N GLY A 199 -15.05 16.39 11.16
CA GLY A 199 -16.46 16.17 10.86
C GLY A 199 -16.89 16.78 9.52
N MET A 200 -15.96 17.19 8.67
CA MET A 200 -16.27 17.66 7.32
C MET A 200 -16.42 16.47 6.38
N GLU A 201 -17.46 16.51 5.55
CA GLU A 201 -17.68 15.47 4.55
C GLU A 201 -16.61 15.53 3.46
N ILE A 202 -15.98 14.40 3.19
CA ILE A 202 -14.98 14.25 2.13
C ILE A 202 -15.76 13.93 0.85
N GLU A 203 -15.81 14.91 -0.04
CA GLU A 203 -16.47 14.75 -1.33
C GLU A 203 -15.79 13.69 -2.21
N GLN A 204 -16.60 13.01 -3.01
CA GLN A 204 -16.12 12.16 -4.09
C GLN A 204 -15.47 13.05 -5.16
N SER A 205 -14.27 12.67 -5.60
CA SER A 205 -13.50 13.38 -6.61
C SER A 205 -13.11 12.43 -7.72
N TRP A 206 -13.60 12.70 -8.93
CA TRP A 206 -13.10 12.04 -10.13
C TRP A 206 -11.66 12.48 -10.36
N GLY A 207 -10.77 11.51 -10.58
CA GLY A 207 -9.38 11.81 -10.91
C GLY A 207 -8.52 12.36 -9.76
N MET A 208 -7.22 12.13 -9.91
CA MET A 208 -6.19 12.76 -9.09
C MET A 208 -5.97 14.19 -9.58
N LYS A 209 -6.31 15.16 -8.73
CA LYS A 209 -6.19 16.60 -8.99
C LYS A 209 -4.81 17.12 -8.62
N ILE A 210 -4.04 17.60 -9.57
CA ILE A 210 -2.70 18.16 -9.33
C ILE A 210 -2.64 19.61 -9.81
N ALA A 211 -2.25 20.52 -8.91
CA ALA A 211 -1.95 21.89 -9.28
C ALA A 211 -0.53 21.96 -9.87
N PHE A 212 -0.41 22.33 -11.15
CA PHE A 212 0.87 22.59 -11.79
C PHE A 212 1.23 24.06 -11.59
N VAL A 213 2.16 24.33 -10.68
CA VAL A 213 2.69 25.67 -10.45
C VAL A 213 3.78 25.93 -11.50
N SER A 214 3.33 26.32 -12.69
CA SER A 214 4.14 26.72 -13.84
C SER A 214 3.34 27.61 -14.77
N GLN A 215 4.03 28.56 -15.42
CA GLN A 215 3.49 29.33 -16.53
C GLN A 215 4.20 28.98 -17.85
N ASN A 216 5.01 27.92 -17.86
CA ASN A 216 5.83 27.55 -19.00
C ASN A 216 5.65 26.08 -19.39
N GLU A 217 4.92 25.86 -20.48
CA GLU A 217 4.57 24.54 -21.02
C GLU A 217 5.77 23.59 -21.19
N LYS A 218 6.96 24.12 -21.48
CA LYS A 218 8.15 23.30 -21.69
C LYS A 218 8.50 22.42 -20.48
N TYR A 219 8.08 22.79 -19.27
CA TYR A 219 8.40 22.04 -18.05
C TYR A 219 7.38 20.95 -17.72
N TYR A 220 6.10 21.14 -18.06
CA TYR A 220 5.05 20.21 -17.66
C TYR A 220 4.49 19.36 -18.80
N ARG A 221 4.76 19.71 -20.07
CA ARG A 221 4.21 19.01 -21.24
C ARG A 221 4.40 17.49 -21.22
N GLN A 222 5.51 17.02 -20.67
CA GLN A 222 5.81 15.59 -20.57
C GLN A 222 4.83 14.81 -19.66
N TYR A 223 4.11 15.50 -18.79
CA TYR A 223 3.16 14.91 -17.84
C TYR A 223 1.71 14.97 -18.33
N ASN A 224 1.44 15.63 -19.47
CA ASN A 224 0.08 15.79 -20.02
C ASN A 224 -0.57 14.46 -20.46
N ASN A 225 0.23 13.42 -20.66
CA ASN A 225 -0.24 12.10 -21.08
C ASN A 225 -0.73 11.23 -19.91
N TYR A 226 -0.59 11.71 -18.67
CA TYR A 226 -1.12 11.01 -17.50
C TYR A 226 -2.63 11.27 -17.36
N PRO A 227 -3.43 10.28 -16.93
CA PRO A 227 -4.86 10.45 -16.70
C PRO A 227 -5.14 11.22 -15.40
N LEU A 228 -4.61 12.44 -15.31
CA LEU A 228 -4.73 13.34 -14.17
C LEU A 228 -5.65 14.50 -14.50
N GLU A 229 -6.36 14.99 -13.49
CA GLU A 229 -6.97 16.32 -13.57
C GLU A 229 -5.91 17.34 -13.16
N TRP A 230 -5.50 18.23 -14.05
CA TRP A 230 -4.49 19.24 -13.75
C TRP A 230 -4.83 20.59 -14.36
N TRP A 231 -4.32 21.63 -13.73
CA TRP A 231 -4.38 23.00 -14.24
C TRP A 231 -3.08 23.71 -13.90
N ASN A 232 -2.77 24.73 -14.70
CA ASN A 232 -1.60 25.56 -14.48
C ASN A 232 -1.95 26.77 -13.61
N MET A 233 -1.01 27.19 -12.80
CA MET A 233 -1.09 28.41 -12.00
C MET A 233 0.30 28.99 -11.73
N SER A 234 0.37 30.27 -11.38
CA SER A 234 1.62 30.90 -10.96
C SER A 234 1.87 30.68 -9.47
N ALA A 235 3.10 30.92 -8.99
CA ALA A 235 3.41 30.82 -7.56
C ALA A 235 2.60 31.80 -6.72
N GLU A 236 2.23 32.96 -7.27
CA GLU A 236 1.42 33.99 -6.60
C GLU A 236 -0.02 33.53 -6.35
N GLU A 237 -0.49 32.52 -7.08
CA GLU A 237 -1.86 32.01 -6.96
C GLU A 237 -1.98 30.88 -5.93
N ILE A 238 -0.88 30.38 -5.36
CA ILE A 238 -0.88 29.23 -4.42
C ILE A 238 -1.84 29.42 -3.24
N ASP A 239 -2.07 30.66 -2.79
CA ASP A 239 -2.96 30.97 -1.66
C ASP A 239 -4.41 30.55 -1.88
N ILE A 240 -4.86 30.43 -3.14
CA ILE A 240 -6.24 30.01 -3.45
C ILE A 240 -6.45 28.51 -3.21
N LEU A 241 -5.36 27.73 -3.12
CA LEU A 241 -5.45 26.29 -2.98
C LEU A 241 -5.99 25.91 -1.59
N SER A 242 -6.94 24.99 -1.58
CA SER A 242 -7.44 24.35 -0.36
C SER A 242 -7.30 22.83 -0.46
N PRO A 243 -7.25 22.12 0.69
CA PRO A 243 -7.08 20.66 0.70
C PRO A 243 -8.21 19.86 0.02
N GLY A 244 -9.37 20.49 -0.24
CA GLY A 244 -10.46 19.90 -1.00
C GLY A 244 -10.30 20.05 -2.53
N MET A 245 -9.47 21.00 -2.99
CA MET A 245 -9.30 21.29 -4.42
C MET A 245 -8.23 20.42 -5.07
N VAL A 246 -7.18 20.05 -4.32
CA VAL A 246 -5.99 19.37 -4.84
C VAL A 246 -5.69 18.09 -4.09
N ASN A 247 -5.05 17.15 -4.76
CA ASN A 247 -4.43 15.96 -4.16
C ASN A 247 -2.91 16.08 -4.06
N ALA A 248 -2.29 16.95 -4.86
CA ALA A 248 -0.89 17.31 -4.75
C ALA A 248 -0.61 18.65 -5.44
N VAL A 249 0.55 19.22 -5.14
CA VAL A 249 1.06 20.43 -5.82
C VAL A 249 2.40 20.09 -6.46
N TRP A 250 2.53 20.32 -7.76
CA TRP A 250 3.80 20.17 -8.48
C TRP A 250 4.35 21.54 -8.85
N VAL A 251 5.52 21.89 -8.32
CA VAL A 251 6.18 23.16 -8.57
C VAL A 251 7.31 22.97 -9.56
N PHE A 252 7.24 23.69 -10.68
CA PHE A 252 8.19 23.55 -11.79
C PHE A 252 9.29 24.61 -11.75
N PRO A 253 10.41 24.41 -12.47
CA PRO A 253 11.61 25.24 -12.35
C PRO A 253 11.40 26.75 -12.55
N ASP A 254 10.46 27.17 -13.39
CA ASP A 254 10.16 28.61 -13.57
C ASP A 254 9.53 29.27 -12.33
N GLN A 255 8.95 28.48 -11.42
CA GLN A 255 8.22 28.96 -10.24
C GLN A 255 8.90 28.61 -8.91
N HIS A 256 9.98 27.82 -8.91
CA HIS A 256 10.67 27.39 -7.67
C HIS A 256 10.99 28.56 -6.75
N LYS A 257 11.76 29.54 -7.24
CA LYS A 257 12.21 30.67 -6.42
C LYS A 257 11.04 31.44 -5.78
N LYS A 258 9.99 31.72 -6.56
CA LYS A 258 8.81 32.46 -6.09
C LYS A 258 8.00 31.65 -5.09
N SER A 259 7.88 30.34 -5.29
CA SER A 259 7.15 29.44 -4.39
C SER A 259 7.84 29.27 -3.03
N LEU A 260 9.15 29.54 -2.97
CA LEU A 260 9.95 29.54 -1.75
C LEU A 260 9.94 30.89 -1.02
N GLU A 261 9.23 31.91 -1.52
CA GLU A 261 9.04 33.15 -0.79
C GLU A 261 8.14 32.91 0.43
N LYS A 262 8.44 33.59 1.55
CA LYS A 262 7.91 33.29 2.89
C LYS A 262 6.39 33.05 2.93
N GLU A 263 5.60 33.91 2.30
CA GLU A 263 4.13 33.77 2.27
C GLU A 263 3.67 32.50 1.56
N ARG A 264 4.28 32.19 0.40
CA ARG A 264 3.95 31.01 -0.40
C ARG A 264 4.45 29.73 0.25
N ALA A 265 5.66 29.77 0.81
CA ALA A 265 6.21 28.67 1.59
C ALA A 265 5.29 28.31 2.77
N ASN A 266 4.78 29.31 3.51
CA ASN A 266 3.83 29.06 4.60
C ASN A 266 2.55 28.37 4.11
N LYS A 267 2.01 28.79 2.95
CA LYS A 267 0.84 28.13 2.37
C LYS A 267 1.11 26.69 1.94
N LEU A 268 2.30 26.43 1.37
CA LEU A 268 2.72 25.07 1.03
C LEU A 268 2.85 24.19 2.30
N ILE A 269 3.33 24.74 3.42
CA ILE A 269 3.34 24.02 4.72
C ILE A 269 1.92 23.68 5.15
N GLU A 270 0.99 24.64 5.12
CA GLU A 270 -0.42 24.42 5.48
C GLU A 270 -1.03 23.26 4.65
N LEU A 271 -0.80 23.25 3.34
CA LEU A 271 -1.27 22.17 2.47
C LEU A 271 -0.63 20.82 2.87
N VAL A 272 0.68 20.80 3.12
CA VAL A 272 1.37 19.58 3.54
C VAL A 272 0.82 19.04 4.86
N GLU A 273 0.63 19.88 5.88
CA GLU A 273 0.08 19.51 7.18
C GLU A 273 -1.32 18.89 7.09
N THR A 274 -2.08 19.21 6.04
CA THR A 274 -3.39 18.62 5.74
C THR A 274 -3.33 17.32 4.91
N GLY A 275 -2.11 16.84 4.60
CA GLY A 275 -1.86 15.61 3.85
C GLY A 275 -1.74 15.80 2.34
N ILE A 276 -1.55 17.02 1.84
CA ILE A 276 -1.34 17.32 0.42
C ILE A 276 0.17 17.45 0.15
N PRO A 277 0.82 16.46 -0.49
CA PRO A 277 2.24 16.55 -0.78
C PRO A 277 2.56 17.64 -1.82
N VAL A 278 3.74 18.23 -1.68
CA VAL A 278 4.28 19.24 -2.61
C VAL A 278 5.55 18.67 -3.24
N ILE A 279 5.62 18.65 -4.56
CA ILE A 279 6.78 18.14 -5.32
C ILE A 279 7.43 19.26 -6.11
N PHE A 280 8.70 19.56 -5.84
CA PHE A 280 9.53 20.46 -6.62
C PHE A 280 10.22 19.68 -7.75
N VAL A 281 9.56 19.66 -8.91
CA VAL A 281 10.02 18.93 -10.10
C VAL A 281 11.28 19.58 -10.65
N GLY A 282 12.33 18.78 -10.89
CA GLY A 282 13.61 19.26 -11.42
C GLY A 282 14.51 19.97 -10.40
N MET A 283 14.06 20.16 -9.15
CA MET A 283 14.92 20.68 -8.07
C MET A 283 15.91 19.59 -7.66
N LYS A 284 17.20 19.95 -7.58
CA LYS A 284 18.30 18.99 -7.32
C LYS A 284 19.04 19.23 -6.00
N ASP A 285 18.72 20.31 -5.27
CA ASP A 285 19.40 20.68 -4.03
C ASP A 285 18.40 20.91 -2.90
N LEU A 286 18.46 20.04 -1.88
CA LEU A 286 17.62 20.11 -0.68
C LEU A 286 17.85 21.38 0.15
N LYS A 287 19.01 22.05 0.03
CA LYS A 287 19.26 23.32 0.74
C LYS A 287 18.30 24.43 0.31
N GLN A 288 17.71 24.33 -0.88
CA GLN A 288 16.68 25.28 -1.31
C GLN A 288 15.41 25.19 -0.45
N LEU A 289 15.24 24.11 0.32
CA LEU A 289 14.13 23.94 1.27
C LEU A 289 14.43 24.48 2.69
N GLU A 290 15.55 25.17 2.92
CA GLU A 290 15.87 25.77 4.22
C GLU A 290 14.78 26.74 4.72
N VAL A 291 14.03 27.37 3.81
CA VAL A 291 12.88 28.23 4.15
C VAL A 291 11.81 27.51 4.96
N PHE A 292 11.68 26.19 4.80
CA PHE A 292 10.73 25.36 5.52
C PHE A 292 11.19 24.97 6.93
N SER A 293 12.40 25.39 7.35
CA SER A 293 12.94 25.15 8.69
C SER A 293 12.88 23.67 9.13
N LEU A 294 13.18 22.77 8.20
CA LEU A 294 13.12 21.32 8.40
C LEU A 294 14.19 20.86 9.41
N GLU A 295 13.79 19.99 10.34
CA GLU A 295 14.75 19.29 11.19
C GLU A 295 15.56 18.29 10.36
N GLN A 296 16.86 18.12 10.65
CA GLN A 296 17.76 17.30 9.85
C GLN A 296 17.36 15.81 9.81
N ASN A 297 16.78 15.29 10.89
CA ASN A 297 16.19 13.96 11.01
C ASN A 297 14.94 13.76 10.13
N ASN A 298 14.35 14.84 9.62
CA ASN A 298 13.18 14.80 8.73
C ASN A 298 13.57 14.99 7.25
N ILE A 299 14.85 14.88 6.91
CA ILE A 299 15.34 14.89 5.53
C ILE A 299 15.72 13.45 5.15
N LEU A 300 15.00 12.87 4.19
CA LEU A 300 15.25 11.52 3.69
C LEU A 300 16.14 11.55 2.44
N ASN A 301 17.04 10.57 2.34
CA ASN A 301 17.87 10.33 1.17
C ASN A 301 18.70 11.57 0.72
N GLY A 302 19.14 12.40 1.67
CA GLY A 302 19.88 13.63 1.38
C GLY A 302 21.31 13.45 0.87
N GLU A 303 21.80 12.20 0.80
CA GLU A 303 23.14 11.84 0.32
C GLU A 303 23.17 11.45 -1.17
N VAL A 304 22.00 11.42 -1.84
CA VAL A 304 21.90 11.03 -3.25
C VAL A 304 22.56 12.09 -4.16
N PRO A 305 23.38 11.69 -5.15
CA PRO A 305 23.97 12.61 -6.10
C PRO A 305 22.93 13.41 -6.88
N ALA A 306 23.17 14.72 -7.09
CA ALA A 306 22.27 15.60 -7.82
C ALA A 306 21.92 15.14 -9.25
N SER A 307 22.78 14.33 -9.87
CA SER A 307 22.55 13.72 -11.19
C SER A 307 21.47 12.64 -11.20
N GLU A 308 21.19 12.03 -10.06
CA GLU A 308 20.22 10.93 -9.90
C GLU A 308 18.88 11.41 -9.36
N ILE A 309 18.85 12.61 -8.75
CA ILE A 309 17.64 13.26 -8.27
C ILE A 309 16.83 13.71 -9.48
N GLU A 310 15.56 13.32 -9.54
CA GLU A 310 14.58 13.85 -10.49
C GLU A 310 13.85 15.06 -9.91
N ALA A 311 13.41 14.94 -8.66
CA ALA A 311 12.65 15.97 -7.95
C ALA A 311 12.87 15.89 -6.44
N ILE A 312 12.39 16.89 -5.72
CA ILE A 312 12.37 16.93 -4.25
C ILE A 312 10.93 17.05 -3.79
N TYR A 313 10.55 16.37 -2.70
CA TYR A 313 9.21 16.47 -2.14
C TYR A 313 9.20 17.05 -0.73
N LEU A 314 8.06 17.63 -0.36
CA LEU A 314 7.63 17.93 0.99
C LEU A 314 6.35 17.14 1.28
N ALA A 315 6.30 16.50 2.43
CA ALA A 315 5.14 15.76 2.89
C ALA A 315 5.11 15.70 4.43
N THR A 316 4.00 15.23 4.98
CA THR A 316 3.88 14.95 6.41
C THR A 316 4.40 13.54 6.70
N ASN A 317 5.23 13.42 7.74
CA ASN A 317 5.71 12.13 8.24
C ASN A 317 4.63 11.44 9.12
N GLU A 318 4.92 10.21 9.57
CA GLU A 318 4.00 9.42 10.41
C GLU A 318 3.67 10.08 11.77
N GLN A 319 4.56 10.94 12.26
CA GLN A 319 4.41 11.68 13.51
C GLN A 319 3.73 13.04 13.32
N LYS A 320 3.20 13.31 12.12
CA LYS A 320 2.59 14.58 11.73
C LYS A 320 3.54 15.79 11.66
N GLY A 321 4.85 15.54 11.57
CA GLY A 321 5.87 16.56 11.31
C GLY A 321 6.13 16.75 9.82
N LEU A 322 6.67 17.91 9.45
CA LEU A 322 7.09 18.21 8.09
C LEU A 322 8.37 17.42 7.73
N GLN A 323 8.36 16.78 6.58
CA GLN A 323 9.48 15.98 6.05
C GLN A 323 9.77 16.35 4.60
N ALA A 324 11.04 16.31 4.24
CA ALA A 324 11.49 16.40 2.86
C ALA A 324 12.24 15.14 2.43
N GLY A 325 12.31 14.90 1.13
CA GLY A 325 13.18 13.89 0.56
C GLY A 325 13.35 14.05 -0.93
N VAL A 326 14.19 13.20 -1.51
CA VAL A 326 14.44 13.17 -2.96
C VAL A 326 13.62 12.08 -3.64
N ILE A 327 13.32 12.31 -4.91
CA ILE A 327 12.76 11.34 -5.86
C ILE A 327 13.85 11.06 -6.87
N THR A 328 14.20 9.79 -7.08
CA THR A 328 15.26 9.39 -8.02
C THR A 328 14.68 8.82 -9.32
N LEU A 329 15.48 8.79 -10.39
CA LEU A 329 15.09 8.20 -11.68
C LEU A 329 14.90 6.68 -11.59
N ASP A 330 15.59 6.03 -10.65
CA ASP A 330 15.55 4.58 -10.45
C ASP A 330 14.40 4.14 -9.54
N ASP A 331 13.66 5.08 -8.95
CA ASP A 331 12.65 4.75 -7.95
C ASP A 331 11.59 3.84 -8.55
N GLU A 332 11.11 4.07 -9.80
CA GLU A 332 9.97 3.31 -10.38
C GLU A 332 9.90 3.30 -11.92
N GLN A 333 9.32 2.23 -12.49
CA GLN A 333 9.02 2.14 -13.93
C GLN A 333 7.93 3.16 -14.33
N ASP A 334 8.15 3.83 -15.47
CA ASP A 334 7.26 4.79 -16.16
C ASP A 334 7.08 6.22 -15.57
N SER A 335 6.92 6.44 -14.26
CA SER A 335 6.79 7.82 -13.71
C SER A 335 7.14 7.99 -12.22
N PRO A 336 8.41 8.28 -11.86
CA PRO A 336 8.84 8.43 -10.47
C PRO A 336 8.12 9.53 -9.69
N VAL A 337 7.89 10.68 -10.33
CA VAL A 337 7.20 11.83 -9.72
C VAL A 337 5.75 11.47 -9.38
N LEU A 338 5.04 10.80 -10.30
CA LEU A 338 3.64 10.44 -10.10
C LEU A 338 3.48 9.35 -9.05
N MET A 339 4.24 8.25 -9.11
CA MET A 339 4.08 7.25 -8.05
C MET A 339 4.50 7.81 -6.69
N LYS A 340 5.58 8.60 -6.60
CA LYS A 340 5.91 9.23 -5.33
C LYS A 340 4.74 10.09 -4.82
N THR A 341 4.08 10.83 -5.70
CA THR A 341 2.90 11.62 -5.35
C THR A 341 1.79 10.74 -4.78
N LEU A 342 1.49 9.60 -5.41
CA LEU A 342 0.50 8.63 -4.92
C LEU A 342 0.90 8.01 -3.58
N ASN A 343 2.15 7.59 -3.44
CA ASN A 343 2.70 7.00 -2.23
C ASN A 343 2.60 7.99 -1.06
N LEU A 344 2.92 9.26 -1.28
CA LEU A 344 2.82 10.31 -0.26
C LEU A 344 1.36 10.65 0.07
N ARG A 345 0.52 10.87 -0.94
CA ARG A 345 -0.88 11.28 -0.74
C ARG A 345 -1.74 10.20 -0.10
N TYR A 346 -1.55 8.95 -0.52
CA TYR A 346 -2.36 7.82 -0.09
C TYR A 346 -1.65 6.91 0.91
N GLN A 347 -0.41 7.23 1.31
CA GLN A 347 0.39 6.46 2.27
C GLN A 347 0.46 4.97 1.89
N LEU A 348 0.77 4.70 0.61
CA LEU A 348 0.78 3.34 0.05
C LEU A 348 1.93 2.50 0.59
N ASP A 349 3.07 3.14 0.87
CA ASP A 349 4.13 2.61 1.71
C ASP A 349 3.68 2.66 3.17
N LEU A 350 2.82 1.71 3.54
CA LEU A 350 2.58 1.41 4.93
C LEU A 350 3.95 1.10 5.58
N PRO A 351 4.34 1.76 6.68
CA PRO A 351 5.65 1.58 7.28
C PRO A 351 6.01 0.11 7.35
N ALA A 352 7.13 -0.25 6.71
CA ALA A 352 7.95 -1.29 7.29
C ALA A 352 8.27 -0.76 8.69
N LYS A 353 7.67 -1.35 9.74
CA LYS A 353 8.15 -1.15 11.11
C LYS A 353 9.66 -1.13 11.00
N ALA A 354 10.27 -0.01 11.37
CA ALA A 354 11.70 0.10 11.48
C ALA A 354 12.17 -1.19 12.16
N LYS A 355 12.94 -2.01 11.43
CA LYS A 355 13.68 -3.08 12.07
C LYS A 355 14.54 -2.34 13.09
N ASN A 356 14.15 -2.43 14.35
CA ASN A 356 14.99 -2.02 15.45
C ASN A 356 16.35 -2.68 15.19
N LYS A 357 17.35 -1.87 14.87
CA LYS A 357 18.74 -2.29 14.90
C LYS A 357 19.07 -2.54 16.35
N THR A 358 18.83 -3.76 16.82
CA THR A 358 19.62 -4.46 17.85
C THR A 358 19.06 -5.86 18.06
N ALA A 359 19.98 -6.83 18.14
CA ALA A 359 19.79 -8.27 18.30
C ALA A 359 19.52 -9.06 17.00
N ASP A 360 20.60 -9.32 16.26
CA ASP A 360 21.14 -10.69 16.15
C ASP A 360 22.54 -10.63 15.52
N ALA A 361 23.52 -10.39 16.40
CA ALA A 361 24.73 -11.17 16.29
C ALA A 361 24.34 -12.64 16.55
N ILE A 362 25.00 -13.57 15.85
CA ILE A 362 24.82 -15.02 15.87
C ILE A 362 23.82 -15.55 14.82
N ASN A 363 24.25 -15.63 13.56
CA ASN A 363 24.67 -16.92 13.01
C ASN A 363 25.27 -16.79 11.61
N GLY A 364 26.41 -17.46 11.44
CA GLY A 364 27.33 -17.31 10.33
C GLY A 364 26.80 -17.74 8.97
N LYS A 365 27.25 -17.02 7.94
CA LYS A 365 27.57 -17.65 6.67
C LYS A 365 29.07 -17.91 6.64
N VAL A 366 29.37 -19.20 6.69
CA VAL A 366 30.61 -19.82 6.23
C VAL A 366 30.86 -19.33 4.80
N GLU A 367 31.84 -18.43 4.64
CA GLU A 367 32.49 -18.22 3.35
C GLU A 367 33.28 -19.49 3.04
N THR A 368 32.90 -20.14 1.94
CA THR A 368 33.74 -21.15 1.28
C THR A 368 34.88 -20.43 0.58
N ALA A 369 35.89 -20.04 1.35
CA ALA A 369 37.18 -19.61 0.82
C ALA A 369 38.03 -20.86 0.52
N ILE A 370 38.32 -21.06 -0.77
CA ILE A 370 39.28 -22.05 -1.26
C ILE A 370 40.65 -21.73 -0.63
N PRO A 371 41.29 -22.65 0.11
CA PRO A 371 42.54 -22.36 0.79
C PRO A 371 43.71 -22.34 -0.21
N ARG A 372 44.43 -21.21 -0.25
CA ARG A 372 45.79 -21.15 -0.82
C ARG A 372 46.75 -21.87 0.12
N PRO A 373 47.69 -22.69 -0.40
CA PRO A 373 48.65 -23.41 0.43
C PRO A 373 49.70 -22.44 0.96
N VAL A 374 49.83 -22.35 2.28
CA VAL A 374 50.97 -21.69 2.94
C VAL A 374 51.81 -22.77 3.61
N THR A 375 53.07 -22.83 3.18
CA THR A 375 54.14 -23.74 3.61
C THR A 375 54.30 -23.79 5.13
N PRO A 376 54.59 -24.97 5.73
CA PRO A 376 54.78 -25.09 7.17
C PRO A 376 56.15 -24.53 7.60
N ALA A 377 56.12 -23.57 8.53
CA ALA A 377 57.31 -23.13 9.25
C ALA A 377 57.67 -24.21 10.30
N VAL A 378 58.84 -24.79 10.12
CA VAL A 378 59.48 -25.76 11.03
C VAL A 378 59.84 -25.07 12.34
N LYS A 379 59.36 -25.63 13.47
CA LYS A 379 59.89 -25.36 14.80
C LYS A 379 61.27 -26.01 14.93
N ALA A 380 62.28 -25.21 15.23
CA ALA A 380 63.53 -25.70 15.83
C ALA A 380 63.85 -24.83 17.04
N THR A 381 63.63 -25.39 18.23
CA THR A 381 64.22 -24.92 19.48
C THR A 381 65.16 -26.03 19.91
N VAL A 382 66.47 -25.79 19.86
CA VAL A 382 67.47 -26.65 20.51
C VAL A 382 68.33 -25.76 21.39
N THR A 383 68.33 -26.17 22.64
CA THR A 383 69.10 -25.73 23.81
C THR A 383 70.59 -26.02 23.68
N GLY A 384 71.41 -25.22 24.37
CA GLY A 384 72.63 -25.74 25.00
C GLY A 384 73.87 -24.88 24.77
N GLY A 385 74.41 -24.34 25.85
CA GLY A 385 75.61 -23.50 25.83
C GLY A 385 76.90 -24.28 25.60
N GLY A 386 78.01 -23.52 25.60
CA GLY A 386 79.29 -24.01 26.11
C GLY A 386 80.43 -24.04 25.10
N ARG A 387 81.52 -23.40 25.49
CA ARG A 387 82.83 -23.39 24.82
C ARG A 387 83.50 -24.77 24.85
N TYR A 388 84.34 -24.98 23.84
CA TYR A 388 85.29 -26.06 23.54
C TYR A 388 84.73 -27.33 22.92
#